data_AF-A0A851DK95-F1
#
_entry.id   AF-A0A851DK95-F1
#
_cell.length_a   1.000
_cell.length_b   1.000
_cell.length_c   1.000
_cell.angle_alpha   90.00
_cell.angle_beta   90.00
_cell.angle_gamma   90.00
#
_symmetry.space_group_name_H-M   'P 1'
#
loop_
_entity.id
_entity.type
_entity.pdbx_description
1 polymer ?
#
loop_
_entity_poly.entity_id
_entity_poly.type
_entity_poly.pdbx_seq_one_letter_code
_entity_poly.pdbx_strand_id
1 'polypeptide(L)'
;GGGPPVTAALRNDLGSNIHLLKGLNVRFRCFLAKVHELERRNRLLEKQLAAQQSERDRRLRYKTFSRDQAVQTDGGTPPSLLLPPGPGHGLGSAAPLGSPPHYSRLPGTIWSYTQVRRTGGGGLETVQGPGVSWIHPDGVGVQIDTITPEIRALYNVLAKVKRERDEYKRKWEEELTRRMSLESMVETLREEAQEAEALQEELNEKIERLKAELVVFKGLMSDPMTDLDTKIQEKAMKVDMDICRRIDITAKLCDVAQQRNSEDVSKIFQVI
;
A
#
# COMPACT_ATOMS: atom_id res chain seq x y z
N GLY A 1 44.37 -2.14 62.03
CA GLY A 1 44.28 -1.27 60.84
C GLY A 1 42.87 -1.31 60.34
N GLY A 2 42.08 -0.27 60.63
CA GLY A 2 40.70 -0.13 60.13
C GLY A 2 40.73 0.72 58.86
N GLY A 3 40.33 0.13 57.74
CA GLY A 3 40.12 0.89 56.49
C GLY A 3 38.95 1.88 56.66
N PRO A 4 38.99 3.05 55.99
CA PRO A 4 38.04 4.12 56.24
C PRO A 4 36.61 3.71 55.81
N PRO A 5 35.56 4.07 56.58
CA PRO A 5 34.17 3.67 56.35
C PRO A 5 33.63 4.03 54.96
N VAL A 6 34.23 5.03 54.31
CA VAL A 6 33.95 5.45 52.94
C VAL A 6 34.21 4.33 51.92
N THR A 7 35.25 3.51 52.12
CA THR A 7 35.58 2.40 51.21
C THR A 7 34.57 1.25 51.28
N ALA A 8 33.96 1.01 52.44
CA ALA A 8 32.91 0.01 52.61
C ALA A 8 31.58 0.45 51.97
N ALA A 9 31.22 1.73 52.12
CA ALA A 9 30.03 2.31 51.50
C ALA A 9 30.10 2.26 49.97
N LEU A 10 31.23 2.65 49.38
CA LEU A 10 31.44 2.56 47.93
C LEU A 10 31.42 1.12 47.41
N ARG A 11 31.94 0.16 48.18
CA ARG A 11 31.90 -1.27 47.83
C ARG A 11 30.47 -1.83 47.84
N ASN A 12 29.64 -1.37 48.79
CA ASN A 12 28.23 -1.75 48.87
C ASN A 12 27.40 -1.13 47.73
N ASP A 13 27.62 0.14 47.39
CA ASP A 13 26.97 0.81 46.26
C ASP A 13 27.36 0.18 44.92
N LEU A 14 28.64 -0.14 44.74
CA LEU A 14 29.09 -0.83 43.53
C LEU A 14 28.51 -2.24 43.43
N GLY A 15 28.41 -2.95 44.56
CA GLY A 15 27.72 -4.25 44.64
C GLY A 15 26.24 -4.15 44.29
N SER A 16 25.53 -3.15 44.84
CA SER A 16 24.11 -2.88 44.55
C SER A 16 23.88 -2.58 43.07
N ASN A 17 24.73 -1.73 42.48
CA ASN A 17 24.70 -1.43 41.04
C ASN A 17 24.96 -2.68 40.19
N ILE A 18 25.89 -3.54 40.58
CA ILE A 18 26.15 -4.82 39.90
C ILE A 18 24.94 -5.76 39.99
N HIS A 19 24.27 -5.85 41.15
CA HIS A 19 23.06 -6.65 41.31
C HIS A 19 21.89 -6.11 40.48
N LEU A 20 21.72 -4.79 40.42
CA LEU A 20 20.73 -4.13 39.58
C LEU A 20 20.97 -4.42 38.09
N LEU A 21 22.21 -4.28 37.61
CA LEU A 21 22.58 -4.61 36.23
C LEU A 21 22.36 -6.09 35.91
N LYS A 22 22.68 -7.00 36.83
CA LYS A 22 22.43 -8.44 36.65
C LYS A 22 20.93 -8.72 36.54
N GLY A 23 20.11 -8.11 37.40
CA GLY A 23 18.65 -8.22 37.33
C GLY A 23 18.07 -7.62 36.06
N LEU A 24 18.61 -6.49 35.59
CA LEU A 24 18.21 -5.88 34.33
C LEU A 24 18.58 -6.78 33.12
N ASN A 25 19.77 -7.37 33.11
CA ASN A 25 20.22 -8.28 32.06
C ASN A 25 19.37 -9.55 31.96
N VAL A 26 18.95 -10.13 33.09
CA VAL A 26 18.01 -11.26 33.09
C VAL A 26 16.67 -10.84 32.52
N ARG A 27 16.16 -9.66 32.91
CA ARG A 27 14.92 -9.10 32.36
C ARG A 27 15.02 -8.87 30.85
N PHE A 28 16.14 -8.35 30.35
CA PHE A 28 16.38 -8.18 28.92
C PHE A 28 16.42 -9.52 28.17
N ARG A 29 17.06 -10.54 28.72
CA ARG A 29 17.03 -11.89 28.12
C ARG A 29 15.61 -12.45 28.03
N CYS A 30 14.84 -12.35 29.11
CA CYS A 30 13.44 -12.80 29.11
C CYS A 30 12.58 -11.99 28.13
N PHE A 31 12.80 -10.68 28.05
CA PHE A 31 12.12 -9.80 27.11
C PHE A 31 12.42 -10.20 25.66
N LEU A 32 13.69 -10.37 25.28
CA LEU A 32 14.09 -10.78 23.93
C LEU A 32 13.53 -12.16 23.57
N ALA A 33 13.55 -13.12 24.51
CA ALA A 33 12.94 -14.43 24.30
C ALA A 33 11.43 -14.31 24.01
N LYS A 34 10.74 -13.43 24.74
CA LYS A 34 9.31 -13.18 24.52
C LYS A 34 9.04 -12.49 23.20
N VAL A 35 9.86 -11.52 22.79
CA VAL A 35 9.79 -10.86 21.48
C VAL A 35 9.92 -11.90 20.37
N HIS A 36 10.95 -12.75 20.39
CA HIS A 36 11.11 -13.80 19.39
C HIS A 36 9.98 -14.83 19.38
N GLU A 37 9.40 -15.15 20.53
CA GLU A 37 8.22 -16.02 20.58
C GLU A 37 6.98 -15.34 19.98
N LEU A 38 6.78 -14.05 20.22
CA LEU A 38 5.71 -13.27 19.61
C LEU A 38 5.92 -13.12 18.10
N GLU A 39 7.14 -12.85 17.63
CA GLU A 39 7.47 -12.83 16.20
C GLU A 39 7.22 -14.18 15.52
N ARG A 40 7.49 -15.30 16.19
CA ARG A 40 7.15 -16.63 15.67
C ARG A 40 5.64 -16.85 15.59
N ARG A 41 4.89 -16.42 16.63
CA ARG A 41 3.42 -16.48 16.61
C ARG A 41 2.82 -15.59 15.53
N ASN A 42 3.30 -14.35 15.38
CA ASN A 42 2.84 -13.45 14.31
C ASN A 42 3.10 -14.02 12.93
N ARG A 43 4.31 -14.54 12.67
CA ARG A 43 4.61 -15.22 11.40
C ARG A 43 3.67 -16.41 11.12
N LEU A 44 3.25 -17.13 12.15
CA LEU A 44 2.29 -18.23 11.98
C LEU A 44 0.88 -17.69 11.67
N LEU A 45 0.44 -16.65 12.37
CA LEU A 45 -0.85 -15.99 12.12
C LEU A 45 -0.92 -15.35 10.73
N GLU A 46 0.16 -14.69 10.29
CA GLU A 46 0.29 -14.14 8.93
C GLU A 46 0.17 -15.23 7.87
N LYS A 47 0.84 -16.38 8.08
CA LYS A 47 0.71 -17.55 7.19
C LYS A 47 -0.72 -18.09 7.16
N GLN A 48 -1.39 -18.18 8.31
CA GLN A 48 -2.78 -18.63 8.39
C GLN A 48 -3.72 -17.66 7.68
N LEU A 49 -3.51 -16.36 7.84
CA LEU A 49 -4.29 -15.31 7.18
C LEU A 49 -4.11 -15.37 5.66
N ALA A 50 -2.85 -15.49 5.19
CA ALA A 50 -2.55 -15.63 3.77
C ALA A 50 -3.17 -16.92 3.19
N ALA A 51 -3.13 -18.03 3.92
CA ALA A 51 -3.78 -19.27 3.50
C ALA A 51 -5.29 -19.12 3.41
N GLN A 52 -5.93 -18.44 4.38
CA GLN A 52 -7.37 -18.19 4.36
C GLN A 52 -7.78 -17.25 3.22
N GLN A 53 -6.99 -16.23 2.92
CA GLN A 53 -7.19 -15.35 1.77
C GLN A 53 -7.02 -16.12 0.45
N SER A 54 -5.97 -16.94 0.33
CA SER A 54 -5.77 -17.81 -0.84
C SER A 54 -6.92 -18.79 -1.03
N GLU A 55 -7.44 -19.40 0.05
CA GLU A 55 -8.59 -20.28 -0.03
C GLU A 55 -9.87 -19.53 -0.41
N ARG A 56 -10.06 -18.30 0.10
CA ARG A 56 -11.16 -17.41 -0.28
C ARG A 56 -11.08 -17.04 -1.77
N ASP A 57 -9.91 -16.65 -2.26
CA ASP A 57 -9.67 -16.33 -3.66
C ASP A 57 -9.85 -17.55 -4.56
N ARG A 58 -9.37 -18.71 -4.12
CA ARG A 58 -9.59 -19.99 -4.79
C ARG A 58 -11.09 -20.29 -4.85
N ARG A 59 -11.84 -20.17 -3.76
CA ARG A 59 -13.31 -20.35 -3.74
C ARG A 59 -14.02 -19.35 -4.66
N LEU A 60 -13.55 -18.10 -4.75
CA LEU A 60 -14.08 -17.11 -5.68
C LEU A 60 -13.81 -17.52 -7.13
N ARG A 61 -12.59 -17.99 -7.45
CA ARG A 61 -12.24 -18.54 -8.77
C ARG A 61 -13.07 -19.78 -9.11
N TYR A 62 -13.24 -20.73 -8.20
CA TYR A 62 -14.11 -21.90 -8.46
C TYR A 62 -15.59 -21.50 -8.60
N LYS A 63 -16.07 -20.46 -7.90
CA LYS A 63 -17.42 -19.92 -8.11
C LYS A 63 -17.58 -19.22 -9.47
N THR A 64 -16.55 -18.57 -10.00
CA THR A 64 -16.58 -18.01 -11.36
C THR A 64 -16.50 -19.12 -12.41
N PHE A 65 -15.57 -20.09 -12.27
CA PHE A 65 -15.44 -21.22 -13.21
C PHE A 65 -16.64 -22.19 -13.19
N SER A 66 -17.23 -22.47 -12.03
CA SER A 66 -18.42 -23.34 -11.92
C SER A 66 -19.68 -22.69 -12.51
N ARG A 67 -19.71 -21.37 -12.64
CA ARG A 67 -20.82 -20.66 -13.28
C ARG A 67 -20.67 -20.63 -14.81
N ASP A 68 -19.44 -20.52 -15.32
CA ASP A 68 -19.19 -20.53 -16.77
C ASP A 68 -19.28 -21.94 -17.37
N GLN A 69 -18.95 -22.99 -16.62
CA GLN A 69 -19.11 -24.37 -17.11
C GLN A 69 -20.58 -24.86 -17.16
N ALA A 70 -21.50 -24.16 -16.49
CA ALA A 70 -22.94 -24.46 -16.56
C ALA A 70 -23.69 -23.64 -17.63
N VAL A 71 -22.99 -22.80 -18.40
CA VAL A 71 -23.55 -21.96 -19.48
C VAL A 71 -22.81 -22.25 -20.79
N GLN A 72 -22.76 -23.52 -21.19
CA GLN A 72 -22.49 -23.92 -22.57
C GLN A 72 -23.44 -25.05 -22.98
N THR A 73 -24.69 -24.68 -23.21
CA THR A 73 -25.54 -25.32 -24.23
C THR A 73 -26.10 -24.18 -25.08
N ASP A 74 -25.31 -23.81 -26.09
CA ASP A 74 -25.69 -22.83 -27.10
C ASP A 74 -26.75 -23.46 -28.01
N GLY A 75 -28.00 -23.05 -27.82
CA GLY A 75 -29.13 -23.39 -28.68
C GLY A 75 -29.16 -22.45 -29.88
N GLY A 76 -28.16 -22.56 -30.75
CA GLY A 76 -28.13 -21.87 -32.03
C GLY A 76 -28.97 -22.62 -33.07
N THR A 77 -30.11 -22.05 -33.46
CA THR A 77 -30.86 -22.41 -34.67
C THR A 77 -29.97 -22.38 -35.92
N PRO A 78 -29.93 -23.42 -36.76
CA PRO A 78 -29.17 -23.37 -38.00
C PRO A 78 -29.95 -22.66 -39.12
N PRO A 79 -29.30 -21.86 -39.98
CA PRO A 79 -29.86 -21.40 -41.24
C PRO A 79 -29.74 -22.50 -42.30
N SER A 80 -30.78 -22.64 -43.12
CA SER A 80 -30.84 -23.50 -44.30
C SER A 80 -29.69 -23.24 -45.27
N LEU A 81 -28.84 -24.24 -45.52
CA LEU A 81 -27.99 -24.31 -46.73
C LEU A 81 -27.81 -25.78 -47.17
N LEU A 82 -28.54 -26.13 -48.24
CA LEU A 82 -28.11 -26.85 -49.45
C LEU A 82 -27.17 -28.08 -49.27
N LEU A 83 -27.74 -29.27 -49.44
CA LEU A 83 -27.03 -30.55 -49.64
C LEU A 83 -26.61 -30.71 -51.12
N PRO A 84 -25.44 -31.30 -51.45
CA PRO A 84 -25.02 -31.54 -52.84
C PRO A 84 -25.73 -32.76 -53.48
N PRO A 85 -25.79 -32.85 -54.82
CA PRO A 85 -26.47 -33.93 -55.52
C PRO A 85 -25.55 -35.16 -55.70
N GLY A 86 -26.06 -36.35 -55.38
CA GLY A 86 -25.51 -37.64 -55.82
C GLY A 86 -26.34 -38.24 -56.96
N PRO A 87 -25.75 -38.94 -57.94
CA PRO A 87 -26.42 -39.30 -59.18
C PRO A 87 -27.17 -40.63 -59.12
N GLY A 88 -28.41 -40.61 -59.62
CA GLY A 88 -28.91 -41.48 -60.68
C GLY A 88 -29.23 -42.96 -60.40
N HIS A 89 -30.53 -43.27 -60.52
CA HIS A 89 -31.16 -44.28 -61.40
C HIS A 89 -32.13 -45.25 -60.70
N GLY A 90 -33.34 -45.34 -61.26
CA GLY A 90 -34.08 -46.61 -61.32
C GLY A 90 -35.48 -46.65 -60.69
N LEU A 91 -36.48 -46.31 -61.50
CA LEU A 91 -37.92 -46.68 -61.49
C LEU A 91 -38.43 -47.68 -60.43
N GLY A 92 -39.60 -47.38 -59.85
CA GLY A 92 -40.56 -48.43 -59.51
C GLY A 92 -41.62 -48.09 -58.45
N SER A 93 -42.84 -47.79 -58.92
CA SER A 93 -44.13 -48.07 -58.28
C SER A 93 -44.68 -47.20 -57.13
N ALA A 94 -45.72 -46.48 -57.53
CA ALA A 94 -46.88 -45.96 -56.81
C ALA A 94 -47.20 -46.50 -55.39
N ALA A 95 -47.32 -45.56 -54.44
CA ALA A 95 -48.32 -45.59 -53.37
C ALA A 95 -48.66 -44.13 -52.98
N PRO A 96 -49.93 -43.80 -52.72
CA PRO A 96 -50.34 -42.41 -52.52
C PRO A 96 -49.76 -41.87 -51.23
N LEU A 97 -49.23 -40.64 -51.33
CA LEU A 97 -48.72 -39.85 -50.22
C LEU A 97 -49.87 -39.63 -49.21
N GLY A 98 -49.91 -40.48 -48.18
CA GLY A 98 -50.79 -40.32 -47.04
C GLY A 98 -50.47 -39.00 -46.36
N SER A 99 -51.42 -38.07 -46.43
CA SER A 99 -51.47 -36.88 -45.58
C SER A 99 -51.17 -37.25 -44.13
N PRO A 100 -50.41 -36.43 -43.38
CA PRO A 100 -50.22 -36.67 -41.96
C PRO A 100 -51.60 -36.76 -41.31
N PRO A 101 -51.84 -37.67 -40.35
CA PRO A 101 -53.16 -37.81 -39.76
C PRO A 101 -53.48 -36.45 -39.13
N HIS A 102 -54.45 -35.77 -39.71
CA HIS A 102 -55.11 -34.66 -39.06
C HIS A 102 -55.61 -35.25 -37.75
N TYR A 103 -54.94 -34.93 -36.65
CA TYR A 103 -55.52 -35.09 -35.33
C TYR A 103 -56.74 -34.19 -35.34
N SER A 104 -57.90 -34.77 -35.63
CA SER A 104 -59.20 -34.16 -35.44
C SER A 104 -59.30 -33.88 -33.95
N ARG A 105 -58.81 -32.70 -33.54
CA ARG A 105 -58.98 -32.16 -32.20
C ARG A 105 -60.48 -31.92 -32.04
N LEU A 106 -61.16 -32.90 -31.45
CA LEU A 106 -62.50 -32.71 -30.93
C LEU A 106 -62.47 -31.45 -30.04
N PRO A 107 -63.39 -30.48 -30.21
CA PRO A 107 -63.47 -29.30 -29.37
C PRO A 107 -63.45 -29.71 -27.88
N GLY A 108 -62.50 -29.17 -27.10
CA GLY A 108 -62.35 -29.46 -25.67
C GLY A 108 -61.20 -30.39 -25.27
N THR A 109 -60.41 -30.93 -26.21
CA THR A 109 -59.23 -31.76 -25.86
C THR A 109 -57.92 -31.02 -26.12
N ILE A 110 -57.24 -30.57 -25.05
CA ILE A 110 -55.96 -29.83 -25.17
C ILE A 110 -54.75 -30.79 -25.12
N TRP A 111 -54.85 -31.91 -24.41
CA TRP A 111 -53.81 -32.94 -24.34
C TRP A 111 -54.38 -34.37 -24.48
N SER A 112 -53.66 -35.21 -25.19
CA SER A 112 -53.85 -36.66 -25.21
C SER A 112 -52.57 -37.34 -24.69
N TYR A 113 -52.71 -38.22 -23.71
CA TYR A 113 -51.62 -39.04 -23.19
C TYR A 113 -51.80 -40.47 -23.70
N THR A 114 -50.91 -40.91 -24.59
CA THR A 114 -50.93 -42.26 -25.14
C THR A 114 -50.13 -43.18 -24.23
N GLN A 115 -50.78 -44.18 -23.61
CA GLN A 115 -50.06 -45.20 -22.85
C GLN A 115 -49.61 -46.33 -23.76
N VAL A 116 -48.33 -46.66 -23.68
CA VAL A 116 -47.75 -47.80 -24.40
C VAL A 116 -47.61 -48.94 -23.39
N ARG A 117 -48.40 -50.01 -23.57
CA ARG A 117 -48.29 -51.23 -22.75
C ARG A 117 -47.70 -52.36 -23.59
N ARG A 118 -46.76 -53.11 -23.01
CA ARG A 118 -46.26 -54.36 -23.59
C ARG A 118 -47.14 -55.50 -23.11
N THR A 119 -47.88 -56.12 -24.02
CA THR A 119 -48.55 -57.39 -23.78
C THR A 119 -47.52 -58.52 -23.91
N GLY A 120 -47.69 -59.59 -23.12
CA GLY A 120 -46.68 -60.64 -22.85
C GLY A 120 -46.23 -61.52 -24.03
N GLY A 121 -46.37 -61.06 -25.27
CA GLY A 121 -45.93 -61.72 -26.50
C GLY A 121 -45.20 -60.78 -27.46
N GLY A 122 -44.40 -59.84 -26.95
CA GLY A 122 -43.53 -58.98 -27.77
C GLY A 122 -44.21 -57.85 -28.56
N GLY A 123 -45.54 -57.76 -28.53
CA GLY A 123 -46.31 -56.65 -29.11
C GLY A 123 -46.31 -55.40 -28.23
N LEU A 124 -46.10 -54.23 -28.85
CA LEU A 124 -46.35 -52.92 -28.24
C LEU A 124 -47.76 -52.48 -28.63
N GLU A 125 -48.64 -52.33 -27.64
CA GLU A 125 -50.01 -51.85 -27.85
C GLU A 125 -50.12 -50.42 -27.32
N THR A 126 -50.37 -49.46 -28.22
CA THR A 126 -50.71 -48.07 -27.86
C THR A 126 -52.18 -48.00 -27.55
N VAL A 127 -52.53 -48.08 -26.27
CA VAL A 127 -53.91 -47.85 -25.84
C VAL A 127 -54.09 -46.34 -25.68
N GLN A 128 -54.92 -45.77 -26.54
CA GLN A 128 -55.38 -44.39 -26.38
C GLN A 128 -56.26 -44.39 -25.12
N GLY A 129 -55.72 -43.87 -24.01
CA GLY A 129 -56.49 -43.74 -22.77
C GLY A 129 -57.76 -42.92 -23.03
N PRO A 130 -58.85 -43.11 -22.26
CA PRO A 130 -60.06 -42.32 -22.41
C PRO A 130 -59.65 -40.84 -22.44
N GLY A 131 -59.87 -40.19 -23.58
CA GLY A 131 -59.61 -38.77 -23.69
C GLY A 131 -60.40 -38.08 -22.59
N VAL A 132 -59.71 -37.49 -21.62
CA VAL A 132 -60.38 -36.71 -20.60
C VAL A 132 -60.90 -35.49 -21.32
N SER A 133 -62.17 -35.51 -21.71
CA SER A 133 -62.87 -34.30 -22.14
C SER A 133 -63.00 -33.43 -20.90
N TRP A 134 -61.98 -32.63 -20.64
CA TRP A 134 -62.10 -31.54 -19.70
C TRP A 134 -63.06 -30.55 -20.36
N ILE A 135 -64.36 -30.72 -20.10
CA ILE A 135 -65.24 -29.56 -20.03
C ILE A 135 -64.63 -28.76 -18.88
N HIS A 136 -63.85 -27.73 -19.21
CA HIS A 136 -63.25 -26.87 -18.21
C HIS A 136 -64.39 -26.43 -17.28
N PRO A 137 -64.32 -26.71 -15.96
CA PRO A 137 -65.30 -26.16 -15.01
C PRO A 137 -65.43 -24.66 -15.29
N ASP A 138 -66.65 -24.15 -15.28
CA ASP A 138 -66.91 -22.73 -15.56
C ASP A 138 -65.93 -21.84 -14.78
N GLY A 139 -65.16 -21.02 -15.50
CA GLY A 139 -64.16 -20.12 -14.93
C GLY A 139 -62.69 -20.59 -14.97
N VAL A 140 -62.37 -21.85 -15.29
CA VAL A 140 -60.95 -22.29 -15.41
C VAL A 140 -60.23 -21.60 -16.57
N GLY A 141 -60.90 -21.40 -17.71
CA GLY A 141 -60.34 -20.61 -18.81
C GLY A 141 -60.01 -19.17 -18.41
N VAL A 142 -60.89 -18.52 -17.64
CA VAL A 142 -60.70 -17.16 -17.13
C VAL A 142 -59.50 -17.10 -16.16
N GLN A 143 -59.34 -18.12 -15.32
CA GLN A 143 -58.17 -18.21 -14.44
C GLN A 143 -56.87 -18.37 -15.23
N ILE A 144 -56.87 -19.20 -16.29
CA ILE A 144 -55.72 -19.36 -17.19
C ILE A 144 -55.41 -18.03 -17.89
N ASP A 145 -56.42 -17.33 -18.41
CA ASP A 145 -56.26 -16.04 -19.07
C ASP A 145 -55.77 -14.94 -18.12
N THR A 146 -56.07 -15.06 -16.83
CA THR A 146 -55.58 -14.16 -15.77
C THR A 146 -54.14 -14.48 -15.36
N ILE A 147 -53.82 -15.75 -15.12
CA ILE A 147 -52.50 -16.18 -14.62
C ILE A 147 -51.42 -16.09 -15.71
N THR A 148 -51.78 -16.32 -16.97
CA THR A 148 -50.80 -16.31 -18.09
C THR A 148 -50.04 -14.97 -18.23
N PRO A 149 -50.70 -13.78 -18.28
CA PRO A 149 -49.99 -12.51 -18.32
C PRO A 149 -49.23 -12.20 -17.02
N GLU A 150 -49.73 -12.63 -15.85
CA GLU A 150 -49.03 -12.47 -14.57
C GLU A 150 -47.69 -13.22 -14.57
N ILE A 151 -47.68 -14.47 -15.04
CA ILE A 151 -46.45 -15.25 -15.19
C ILE A 151 -45.45 -14.53 -16.12
N ARG A 152 -45.93 -13.97 -17.26
CA ARG A 152 -45.06 -13.18 -18.16
C ARG A 152 -44.50 -11.94 -17.47
N ALA A 153 -45.32 -11.23 -16.69
CA ALA A 153 -44.88 -10.06 -15.94
C ALA A 153 -43.77 -10.42 -14.92
N LEU A 154 -43.94 -11.54 -14.19
CA LEU A 154 -42.93 -12.03 -13.26
C LEU A 154 -41.61 -12.39 -13.96
N TYR A 155 -41.66 -13.03 -15.13
CA TYR A 155 -40.45 -13.29 -15.91
C TYR A 155 -39.75 -12.02 -16.38
N ASN A 156 -40.50 -10.98 -16.77
CA ASN A 156 -39.94 -9.69 -17.15
C ASN A 156 -39.26 -8.98 -15.97
N VAL A 157 -39.90 -9.00 -14.78
CA VAL A 157 -39.31 -8.47 -13.55
C VAL A 157 -38.04 -9.24 -13.19
N LEU A 158 -38.07 -10.57 -13.24
CA LEU A 158 -36.90 -11.41 -13.00
C LEU A 158 -35.76 -11.08 -13.97
N ALA A 159 -36.06 -10.89 -15.25
CA ALA A 159 -35.08 -10.49 -16.26
C ALA A 159 -34.48 -9.11 -15.96
N LYS A 160 -35.30 -8.15 -15.51
CA LYS A 160 -34.84 -6.83 -15.08
C LYS A 160 -33.90 -6.92 -13.87
N VAL A 161 -34.30 -7.64 -12.82
CA VAL A 161 -33.50 -7.84 -11.61
C VAL A 161 -32.17 -8.54 -11.93
N LYS A 162 -32.16 -9.52 -12.83
CA LYS A 162 -30.92 -10.17 -13.28
C LYS A 162 -29.98 -9.18 -13.96
N ARG A 163 -30.48 -8.35 -14.89
CA ARG A 163 -29.69 -7.32 -15.57
C ARG A 163 -29.12 -6.29 -14.60
N GLU A 164 -29.94 -5.78 -13.68
CA GLU A 164 -29.48 -4.83 -12.66
C GLU A 164 -28.41 -5.44 -11.75
N ARG A 165 -28.59 -6.68 -11.31
CA ARG A 165 -27.59 -7.39 -10.52
C ARG A 165 -26.28 -7.61 -11.27
N ASP A 166 -26.33 -7.95 -12.56
CA ASP A 166 -25.12 -8.12 -13.36
C ASP A 166 -24.41 -6.76 -13.62
N GLU A 167 -25.18 -5.68 -13.77
CA GLU A 167 -24.65 -4.31 -13.86
C GLU A 167 -23.97 -3.86 -12.56
N TYR A 168 -24.56 -4.13 -11.40
CA TYR A 168 -23.91 -3.88 -10.10
C TYR A 168 -22.65 -4.70 -9.92
N LYS A 169 -22.66 -5.96 -10.37
CA LYS A 169 -21.48 -6.81 -10.34
C LYS A 169 -20.35 -6.20 -11.18
N ARG A 170 -20.64 -5.78 -12.41
CA ARG A 170 -19.67 -5.09 -13.29
C ARG A 170 -19.10 -3.84 -12.63
N LYS A 171 -19.95 -2.96 -12.09
CA LYS A 171 -19.51 -1.75 -11.39
C LYS A 171 -18.61 -2.06 -10.20
N TRP A 172 -18.97 -3.08 -9.41
CA TRP A 172 -18.15 -3.50 -8.28
C TRP A 172 -16.78 -4.04 -8.71
N GLU A 173 -16.70 -4.82 -9.80
CA GLU A 173 -15.43 -5.31 -10.35
C GLU A 173 -14.54 -4.15 -10.85
N GLU A 174 -15.12 -3.13 -11.47
CA GLU A 174 -14.42 -1.92 -11.90
C GLU A 174 -13.90 -1.10 -10.72
N GLU A 175 -14.73 -0.87 -9.69
CA GLU A 175 -14.31 -0.20 -8.46
C GLU A 175 -13.21 -0.97 -7.75
N LEU A 176 -13.31 -2.30 -7.67
CA LEU A 176 -12.27 -3.13 -7.07
C LEU A 176 -10.95 -2.99 -7.82
N THR A 177 -10.98 -3.04 -9.14
CA THR A 177 -9.79 -2.88 -9.98
C THR A 177 -9.17 -1.48 -9.80
N ARG A 178 -10.01 -0.43 -9.79
CA ARG A 178 -9.56 0.94 -9.55
C ARG A 178 -8.96 1.12 -8.15
N ARG A 179 -9.58 0.52 -7.12
CA ARG A 179 -9.05 0.51 -5.75
C ARG A 179 -7.69 -0.16 -5.69
N MET A 180 -7.53 -1.35 -6.30
CA MET A 180 -6.26 -2.06 -6.33
C MET A 180 -5.16 -1.26 -7.03
N SER A 181 -5.48 -0.59 -8.15
CA SER A 181 -4.53 0.28 -8.85
C SER A 181 -4.10 1.47 -7.99
N LEU A 182 -5.03 2.10 -7.27
CA LEU A 182 -4.71 3.22 -6.37
C LEU A 182 -3.92 2.76 -5.15
N GLU A 183 -4.23 1.59 -4.58
CA GLU A 183 -3.43 1.00 -3.50
C GLU A 183 -1.99 0.74 -3.94
N SER A 184 -1.79 0.20 -5.15
CA SER A 184 -0.45 0.02 -5.72
C SER A 184 0.28 1.36 -5.88
N MET A 185 -0.39 2.39 -6.38
CA MET A 185 0.22 3.71 -6.56
C MET A 185 0.58 4.37 -5.23
N VAL A 186 -0.28 4.23 -4.21
CA VAL A 186 0.00 4.73 -2.86
C VAL A 186 1.21 4.03 -2.26
N GLU A 187 1.38 2.73 -2.50
CA GLU A 187 2.55 2.00 -2.00
C GLU A 187 3.84 2.52 -2.64
N THR A 188 3.88 2.67 -3.96
CA THR A 188 5.04 3.25 -4.66
C THR A 188 5.36 4.66 -4.17
N LEU A 189 4.35 5.53 -4.01
CA LEU A 189 4.58 6.88 -3.49
C LEU A 189 5.09 6.90 -2.05
N ARG A 190 4.73 5.90 -1.23
CA ARG A 190 5.27 5.76 0.13
C ARG A 190 6.72 5.33 0.11
N GLU A 191 7.09 4.38 -0.77
CA GLU A 191 8.48 3.97 -0.96
C GLU A 191 9.34 5.16 -1.42
N GLU A 192 8.89 5.91 -2.44
CA GLU A 192 9.59 7.11 -2.92
C GLU A 192 9.74 8.19 -1.83
N ALA A 193 8.71 8.38 -0.99
CA ALA A 193 8.78 9.32 0.12
C ALA A 193 9.79 8.90 1.18
N GLN A 194 9.85 7.61 1.53
CA GLN A 194 10.84 7.06 2.47
C GLN A 194 12.27 7.19 1.92
N GLU A 195 12.47 6.95 0.63
CA GLU A 195 13.77 7.15 -0.03
C GLU A 195 14.18 8.63 0.01
N ALA A 196 13.25 9.55 -0.25
CA ALA A 196 13.51 10.98 -0.18
C ALA A 196 13.85 11.44 1.25
N GLU A 197 13.18 10.92 2.27
CA GLU A 197 13.51 11.18 3.69
C GLU A 197 14.93 10.71 4.02
N ALA A 198 15.32 9.50 3.60
CA ALA A 198 16.67 8.98 3.82
C ALA A 198 17.75 9.86 3.14
N LEU A 199 17.51 10.29 1.90
CA LEU A 199 18.41 11.22 1.19
C LEU A 199 18.50 12.58 1.87
N GLN A 200 17.38 13.08 2.41
CA GLN A 200 17.35 14.33 3.17
C GLN A 200 18.18 14.23 4.44
N GLU A 201 18.09 13.12 5.18
CA GLU A 201 18.91 12.86 6.36
C GLU A 201 20.40 12.83 6.00
N GLU A 202 20.80 12.09 4.95
CA GLU A 202 22.20 12.05 4.49
C GLU A 202 22.74 13.44 4.12
N LEU A 203 21.92 14.25 3.44
CA LEU A 203 22.32 15.60 3.07
C LEU A 203 22.45 16.49 4.31
N ASN A 204 21.56 16.35 5.28
CA ASN A 204 21.63 17.08 6.53
C ASN A 204 22.91 16.73 7.31
N GLU A 205 23.29 15.45 7.37
CA GLU A 205 24.57 15.03 7.95
C GLU A 205 25.77 15.64 7.21
N LYS A 206 25.72 15.74 5.88
CA LYS A 206 26.75 16.42 5.08
C LYS A 206 26.83 17.90 5.41
N ILE A 207 25.70 18.57 5.57
CA ILE A 207 25.64 19.97 5.97
C ILE A 207 26.28 20.16 7.35
N GLU A 208 25.91 19.34 8.35
CA GLU A 208 26.46 19.46 9.69
C GLU A 208 27.96 19.14 9.74
N ARG A 209 28.42 18.16 8.96
CA ARG A 209 29.85 17.86 8.82
C ARG A 209 30.62 19.04 8.22
N LEU A 210 30.13 19.60 7.11
CA LEU A 210 30.77 20.75 6.46
C LEU A 210 30.75 22.00 7.34
N LYS A 211 29.67 22.23 8.11
CA LYS A 211 29.62 23.30 9.12
C LYS A 211 30.70 23.11 10.18
N ALA A 212 30.88 21.88 10.69
CA ALA A 212 31.92 21.58 11.68
C ALA A 212 33.33 21.81 11.10
N GLU A 213 33.59 21.33 9.88
CA GLU A 213 34.85 21.56 9.17
C GLU A 213 35.12 23.06 9.00
N LEU A 214 34.12 23.85 8.59
CA LEU A 214 34.24 25.29 8.43
C LEU A 214 34.62 25.99 9.74
N VAL A 215 34.04 25.58 10.87
CA VAL A 215 34.39 26.12 12.20
C VAL A 215 35.85 25.82 12.54
N VAL A 216 36.31 24.59 12.29
CA VAL A 216 37.72 24.20 12.51
C VAL A 216 38.64 25.02 11.61
N PHE A 217 38.35 25.13 10.31
CA PHE A 217 39.14 25.93 9.38
C PHE A 217 39.23 27.40 9.80
N LYS A 218 38.12 27.99 10.25
CA LYS A 218 38.11 29.37 10.72
C LYS A 218 39.01 29.56 11.95
N GLY A 219 38.95 28.65 12.92
CA GLY A 219 39.80 28.68 14.10
C GLY A 219 41.29 28.56 13.76
N LEU A 220 41.63 27.63 12.87
CA LEU A 220 43.02 27.44 12.42
C LEU A 220 43.58 28.66 11.67
N MET A 221 42.73 29.47 11.03
CA MET A 221 43.16 30.68 10.31
C MET A 221 43.20 31.94 11.19
N SER A 222 42.38 32.02 12.24
CA SER A 222 42.36 33.19 13.14
C SER A 222 43.58 33.24 14.06
N ASP A 223 44.02 32.09 14.57
CA ASP A 223 45.12 31.99 15.54
C ASP A 223 46.46 32.52 15.02
N PRO A 224 46.95 32.12 13.82
CA PRO A 224 48.21 32.65 13.30
C PRO A 224 48.12 34.13 12.91
N MET A 225 46.94 34.60 12.47
CA MET A 225 46.75 36.02 12.12
C MET A 225 46.80 36.91 13.37
N THR A 226 46.11 36.51 14.43
CA THR A 226 46.13 37.25 15.71
C THR A 226 47.50 37.20 16.37
N ASP A 227 48.22 36.08 16.36
CA ASP A 227 49.60 36.01 16.86
C ASP A 227 50.52 36.97 16.10
N LEU A 228 50.38 37.05 14.77
CA LEU A 228 51.14 37.97 13.94
C LEU A 228 50.82 39.43 14.26
N ASP A 229 49.54 39.80 14.36
CA ASP A 229 49.09 41.14 14.74
C ASP A 229 49.62 41.53 16.12
N THR A 230 49.59 40.60 17.09
CA THR A 230 50.11 40.82 18.44
C THR A 230 51.62 41.08 18.42
N LYS A 231 52.38 40.31 17.62
CA LYS A 231 53.83 40.51 17.44
C LYS A 231 54.15 41.84 16.78
N ILE A 232 53.35 42.26 15.79
CA ILE A 232 53.49 43.57 15.15
C ILE A 232 53.22 44.67 16.16
N GLN A 233 52.13 44.57 16.92
CA GLN A 233 51.75 45.56 17.93
C GLN A 233 52.76 45.65 19.07
N GLU A 234 53.30 44.52 19.55
CA GLU A 234 54.38 44.51 20.55
C GLU A 234 55.64 45.23 20.04
N LYS A 235 56.04 44.97 18.79
CA LYS A 235 57.19 45.66 18.20
C LYS A 235 56.94 47.14 18.04
N ALA A 236 55.74 47.53 17.59
CA ALA A 236 55.34 48.93 17.50
C ALA A 236 55.41 49.61 18.89
N MET A 237 54.84 49.00 19.94
CA MET A 237 54.89 49.54 21.30
C MET A 237 56.31 49.67 21.85
N LYS A 238 57.20 48.71 21.56
CA LYS A 238 58.61 48.78 21.96
C LYS A 238 59.31 49.95 21.26
N VAL A 239 59.09 50.11 19.96
CA VAL A 239 59.63 51.23 19.18
C VAL A 239 59.09 52.57 19.70
N ASP A 240 57.79 52.69 19.95
CA ASP A 240 57.18 53.91 20.50
C ASP A 240 57.77 54.25 21.86
N MET A 241 57.94 53.27 22.74
CA MET A 241 58.52 53.47 24.06
C MET A 241 60.01 53.89 24.00
N ASP A 242 60.77 53.32 23.08
CA ASP A 242 62.16 53.71 22.82
C ASP A 242 62.26 55.12 22.22
N ILE A 243 61.35 55.47 21.31
CA ILE A 243 61.24 56.82 20.74
C ILE A 243 60.92 57.82 21.85
N CYS A 244 59.90 57.58 22.67
CA CYS A 244 59.53 58.47 23.78
C CYS A 244 60.67 58.66 24.79
N ARG A 245 61.46 57.61 25.07
CA ARG A 245 62.66 57.73 25.92
C ARG A 245 63.80 58.50 25.26
N ARG A 246 64.03 58.32 23.96
CA ARG A 246 65.13 58.95 23.22
C ARG A 246 64.85 60.39 22.82
N ILE A 247 63.59 60.69 22.52
CA ILE A 247 63.07 62.01 22.13
C ILE A 247 62.47 62.70 23.37
N ASP A 248 63.01 62.47 24.57
CA ASP A 248 62.72 63.33 25.72
C ASP A 248 63.38 64.71 25.56
N ILE A 249 62.99 65.36 24.46
CA ILE A 249 63.29 66.73 24.08
C ILE A 249 62.68 67.65 25.14
N THR A 250 61.60 67.25 25.83
CA THR A 250 61.02 68.01 26.94
C THR A 250 61.99 68.11 28.12
N ALA A 251 62.59 67.01 28.58
CA ALA A 251 63.63 67.06 29.61
C ALA A 251 64.84 67.87 29.14
N LYS A 252 65.33 67.63 27.90
CA LYS A 252 66.44 68.41 27.35
C LYS A 252 66.13 69.90 27.17
N LEU A 253 64.90 70.27 26.79
CA LEU A 253 64.46 71.66 26.68
C LEU A 253 64.32 72.30 28.05
N CYS A 254 63.83 71.57 29.05
CA CYS A 254 63.80 72.01 30.45
C CYS A 254 65.22 72.26 30.98
N ASP A 255 66.17 71.36 30.71
CA ASP A 255 67.58 71.53 31.08
C ASP A 255 68.19 72.77 30.41
N VAL A 256 67.97 72.94 29.09
CA VAL A 256 68.47 74.10 28.32
C VAL A 256 67.83 75.41 28.81
N ALA A 257 66.53 75.40 29.11
CA ALA A 257 65.83 76.57 29.65
C ALA A 257 66.33 76.92 31.06
N GLN A 258 66.56 75.92 31.91
CA GLN A 258 67.08 76.11 33.27
C GLN A 258 68.53 76.60 33.26
N GLN A 259 69.37 76.06 32.36
CA GLN A 259 70.73 76.54 32.17
C GLN A 259 70.75 78.00 31.76
N ARG A 260 69.92 78.40 30.77
CA ARG A 260 69.79 79.80 30.36
C ARG A 260 69.34 80.71 31.51
N ASN A 261 68.36 80.27 32.30
CA ASN A 261 67.87 81.04 33.45
C ASN A 261 68.93 81.18 34.56
N SER A 262 69.81 80.20 34.73
CA SER A 262 70.93 80.28 35.69
C SER A 262 72.11 81.13 35.17
N GLU A 263 72.39 81.08 33.87
CA GLU A 263 73.49 81.84 33.24
C GLU A 263 73.17 83.33 33.11
N ASP A 264 71.91 83.70 32.84
CA ASP A 264 71.49 85.11 32.83
C ASP A 264 71.59 85.73 34.23
N VAL A 265 71.32 84.98 35.29
CA VAL A 265 71.48 85.45 36.67
C VAL A 265 72.97 85.57 37.03
N SER A 266 73.83 84.63 36.63
CA SER A 266 75.27 84.72 36.91
C SER A 266 76.01 85.83 36.15
N LYS A 267 75.58 86.19 34.92
CA LYS A 267 76.20 87.27 34.14
C LYS A 267 75.76 88.67 34.58
N ILE A 268 74.56 88.80 35.16
CA ILE A 268 74.06 90.09 35.66
C ILE A 268 74.78 90.55 36.94
N PHE A 269 75.31 89.62 37.74
CA PHE A 269 76.05 89.95 38.97
C PHE A 269 77.57 90.15 38.77
N GLN A 270 78.10 89.99 37.55
CA GLN A 270 79.53 90.20 37.23
C GLN A 270 79.85 91.53 36.52
N VAL A 271 78.86 92.40 36.29
CA VAL A 271 79.06 93.72 35.63
C VAL A 271 78.74 94.87 36.59
N ILE A 272 79.20 94.79 37.84
CA ILE A 272 79.24 95.94 38.78
C ILE A 272 80.68 96.43 38.90
#